data_AF-A0A7X7Q7N2-F1
#
_entry.id   AF-A0A7X7Q7N2-F1
#
_cell.length_a   1.000
_cell.length_b   1.000
_cell.length_c   1.000
_cell.angle_alpha   90.00
_cell.angle_beta   90.00
_cell.angle_gamma   90.00
#
_symmetry.space_group_name_H-M   'P 1'
#
loop_
_entity.id
_entity.type
_entity.pdbx_description
1 polymer ?
#
loop_
_entity_poly.entity_id
_entity_poly.type
_entity_poly.pdbx_seq_one_letter_code
_entity_poly.pdbx_strand_id
1 'polypeptide(L)'
;PGAYGDPHTILVRDYGAIGFEDSVSAVVFGYDSSDEAAEGFALLQDAALDCPGVYEENSYTNVRVDDSSGAIPFDPPADMAAQVGYITAVGNSPATPDVGTWTEMVMLHADSRVLYVTQEFDGMDNNCSVAPDPDIEQCVLAAAVPDLLERLMRVS
;
A
#
# COMPACT_ATOMS: atom_id res chain seq x y z
N PRO A 1 -13.45 16.36 -11.51
CA PRO A 1 -12.20 15.86 -10.90
C PRO A 1 -12.55 15.15 -9.60
N GLY A 2 -12.90 13.87 -9.73
CA GLY A 2 -13.35 12.96 -8.68
C GLY A 2 -12.23 12.10 -8.09
N ALA A 3 -12.59 11.31 -7.08
CA ALA A 3 -11.69 10.55 -6.22
C ALA A 3 -10.66 9.70 -7.01
N TYR A 4 -9.37 9.83 -6.66
CA TYR A 4 -8.24 9.03 -7.17
C TYR A 4 -7.92 9.13 -8.67
N GLY A 5 -8.11 10.31 -9.27
CA GLY A 5 -7.70 10.58 -10.65
C GLY A 5 -8.69 10.09 -11.71
N ASP A 6 -9.97 9.96 -11.36
CA ASP A 6 -11.06 9.58 -12.27
C ASP A 6 -10.82 8.24 -13.05
N PRO A 7 -10.49 7.12 -12.37
CA PRO A 7 -10.24 5.83 -13.04
C PRO A 7 -11.48 5.30 -13.77
N HIS A 8 -11.28 4.70 -14.94
CA HIS A 8 -12.35 4.12 -15.76
C HIS A 8 -12.78 2.73 -15.32
N THR A 9 -11.91 2.00 -14.62
CA THR A 9 -12.21 0.68 -14.06
C THR A 9 -11.65 0.56 -12.65
N ILE A 10 -12.43 -0.03 -11.74
CA ILE A 10 -12.01 -0.36 -10.37
C ILE A 10 -12.32 -1.83 -10.12
N LEU A 11 -11.30 -2.63 -9.84
CA LEU A 11 -11.43 -4.02 -9.41
C LEU A 11 -10.98 -4.14 -7.96
N VAL A 12 -11.89 -4.53 -7.06
CA VAL A 12 -11.60 -4.69 -5.63
C VAL A 12 -11.62 -6.17 -5.27
N ARG A 13 -10.67 -6.60 -4.44
CA ARG A 13 -10.70 -7.91 -3.83
C ARG A 13 -10.16 -7.88 -2.42
N ASP A 14 -11.00 -8.30 -1.49
CA ASP A 14 -10.66 -8.41 -0.07
C ASP A 14 -10.33 -9.87 0.28
N TYR A 15 -9.34 -10.03 1.14
CA TYR A 15 -8.86 -11.31 1.63
C TYR A 15 -8.69 -11.25 3.14
N GLY A 16 -9.23 -12.27 3.81
CA GLY A 16 -9.06 -12.47 5.24
C GLY A 16 -8.92 -13.94 5.61
N ALA A 17 -8.51 -14.15 6.85
CA ALA A 17 -8.55 -15.44 7.51
C ALA A 17 -9.74 -15.49 8.48
N ILE A 18 -10.14 -16.69 8.90
CA ILE A 18 -11.18 -16.84 9.93
C ILE A 18 -10.71 -16.12 11.21
N GLY A 19 -11.47 -15.10 11.63
CA GLY A 19 -11.12 -14.23 12.77
C GLY A 19 -10.41 -12.93 12.41
N PHE A 20 -10.01 -12.75 11.15
CA PHE A 20 -9.39 -11.54 10.58
C PHE A 20 -9.92 -11.36 9.15
N GLU A 21 -11.22 -11.07 9.03
CA GLU A 21 -11.97 -11.22 7.77
C GLU A 21 -11.54 -10.24 6.67
N ASP A 22 -10.81 -9.15 7.01
CA ASP A 22 -10.38 -8.10 6.07
C ASP A 22 -8.89 -7.70 6.25
N SER A 23 -8.01 -8.66 6.53
CA SER A 23 -6.60 -8.33 6.78
C SER A 23 -5.88 -7.73 5.57
N VAL A 24 -6.35 -7.97 4.33
CA VAL A 24 -5.73 -7.45 3.11
C VAL A 24 -6.80 -7.04 2.09
N SER A 25 -6.75 -5.82 1.59
CA SER A 25 -7.55 -5.35 0.45
C SER A 25 -6.64 -5.05 -0.75
N ALA A 26 -7.05 -5.44 -1.96
CA ALA A 26 -6.34 -5.14 -3.18
C ALA A 26 -7.28 -4.49 -4.20
N VAL A 27 -6.92 -3.31 -4.68
CA VAL A 27 -7.67 -2.52 -5.65
C VAL A 27 -6.82 -2.28 -6.89
N VAL A 28 -7.35 -2.56 -8.07
CA VAL A 28 -6.74 -2.17 -9.35
C VAL A 28 -7.56 -1.05 -9.97
N PHE A 29 -6.91 0.09 -10.17
CA PHE A 29 -7.41 1.24 -10.91
C PHE A 29 -6.89 1.18 -12.34
N GLY A 30 -7.80 1.23 -13.32
CA GLY A 30 -7.46 1.34 -14.75
C GLY A 30 -7.74 2.73 -15.29
N TYR A 31 -6.80 3.26 -16.05
CA TYR A 31 -6.81 4.60 -16.65
C TYR A 31 -6.71 4.51 -18.18
N ASP A 32 -6.95 5.60 -18.89
CA ASP A 32 -6.89 5.62 -20.36
C ASP A 32 -5.44 5.67 -20.88
N SER A 33 -4.50 6.15 -20.05
CA SER A 33 -3.09 6.27 -20.40
C SER A 33 -2.17 6.07 -19.20
N SER A 34 -0.88 5.86 -19.47
CA SER A 34 0.14 5.77 -18.41
C SER A 34 0.38 7.11 -17.70
N ASP A 35 0.21 8.24 -18.39
CA ASP A 35 0.32 9.56 -17.76
C ASP A 35 -0.80 9.77 -16.72
N GLU A 36 -2.03 9.40 -17.05
CA GLU A 36 -3.15 9.46 -16.10
C GLU A 36 -2.98 8.47 -14.94
N ALA A 37 -2.46 7.27 -15.20
CA ALA A 37 -2.14 6.32 -14.15
C ALA A 37 -1.04 6.83 -13.20
N ALA A 38 -0.03 7.54 -13.72
CA ALA A 38 0.99 8.19 -12.90
C ALA A 38 0.40 9.29 -12.01
N GLU A 39 -0.54 10.09 -12.52
CA GLU A 39 -1.26 11.10 -11.74
C GLU A 39 -2.13 10.44 -10.64
N GLY A 40 -2.86 9.38 -10.99
CA GLY A 40 -3.64 8.60 -10.03
C GLY A 40 -2.78 7.98 -8.93
N PHE A 41 -1.63 7.42 -9.29
CA PHE A 41 -0.63 6.90 -8.34
C PHE A 41 -0.16 8.00 -7.38
N ALA A 42 0.20 9.18 -7.89
CA ALA A 42 0.66 10.28 -7.05
C ALA A 42 -0.42 10.74 -6.05
N LEU A 43 -1.68 10.79 -6.48
CA LEU A 43 -2.81 11.12 -5.59
C LEU A 43 -3.03 10.06 -4.50
N LEU A 44 -2.92 8.78 -4.85
CA LEU A 44 -3.04 7.68 -3.88
C LEU A 44 -1.89 7.72 -2.86
N GLN A 45 -0.67 7.97 -3.32
CA GLN A 45 0.50 8.07 -2.47
C GLN A 45 0.38 9.27 -1.52
N ASP A 46 -0.01 10.45 -2.02
CA ASP A 46 -0.24 11.65 -1.20
C ASP A 46 -1.32 11.41 -0.13
N ALA A 47 -2.44 10.78 -0.51
CA ALA A 47 -3.51 10.44 0.42
C ALA A 47 -3.05 9.46 1.51
N ALA A 48 -2.23 8.47 1.17
CA ALA A 48 -1.67 7.52 2.14
C ALA A 48 -0.65 8.17 3.09
N LEU A 49 0.07 9.21 2.63
CA LEU A 49 0.94 10.01 3.50
C LEU A 49 0.16 10.94 4.43
N ASP A 50 -1.06 11.33 4.07
CA ASP A 50 -1.97 12.13 4.89
C ASP A 50 -2.75 11.31 5.93
N CYS A 51 -2.55 9.98 5.98
CA CYS A 51 -3.14 9.10 7.00
C CYS A 51 -3.01 9.59 8.47
N PRO A 52 -1.96 10.32 8.91
CA PRO A 52 -1.91 10.80 10.28
C PRO A 52 -3.11 11.67 10.68
N GLY A 53 -3.57 12.54 9.77
CA GLY A 53 -4.72 13.41 10.04
C GLY A 53 -5.99 12.60 10.30
N VAL A 54 -6.22 11.55 9.51
CA VAL A 54 -7.37 10.64 9.67
C VAL A 54 -7.30 9.89 11.01
N TYR A 55 -6.12 9.40 11.39
CA TYR A 55 -5.93 8.71 12.67
C TYR A 55 -6.18 9.65 13.86
N GLU A 56 -5.64 10.86 13.81
CA GLU A 56 -5.82 11.88 14.86
C GLU A 56 -7.29 12.32 15.00
N GLU A 57 -8.00 12.50 13.88
CA GLU A 57 -9.44 12.80 13.86
C GLU A 57 -10.28 11.71 14.54
N ASN A 58 -9.80 10.45 14.49
CA ASN A 58 -10.42 9.30 15.14
C ASN A 58 -9.86 9.02 16.55
N SER A 59 -9.15 9.97 17.15
CA SER A 59 -8.59 9.89 18.51
C SER A 59 -7.55 8.77 18.71
N TYR A 60 -6.88 8.35 17.64
CA TYR A 60 -5.70 7.49 17.77
C TYR A 60 -4.53 8.28 18.37
N THR A 61 -3.64 7.58 19.06
CA THR A 61 -2.44 8.18 19.68
C THR A 61 -1.17 7.53 19.14
N ASN A 62 -0.02 8.15 19.40
CA ASN A 62 1.30 7.71 18.88
C ASN A 62 1.31 7.45 17.37
N VAL A 63 0.58 8.26 16.62
CA VAL A 63 0.43 8.11 15.18
C VAL A 63 1.78 8.33 14.50
N ARG A 64 2.17 7.38 13.64
CA ARG A 64 3.38 7.47 12.82
C ARG A 64 3.07 6.97 11.44
N VAL A 65 3.63 7.64 10.45
CA VAL A 65 3.62 7.23 9.05
C VAL A 65 5.04 7.31 8.52
N ASP A 66 5.43 6.31 7.74
CA ASP A 66 6.74 6.20 7.13
C ASP A 66 6.61 5.85 5.65
N ASP A 67 7.36 6.56 4.81
CA ASP A 67 7.54 6.26 3.40
C ASP A 67 8.83 5.48 3.21
N SER A 68 8.69 4.17 3.00
CA SER A 68 9.78 3.24 2.76
C SER A 68 9.87 2.83 1.28
N SER A 69 9.23 3.58 0.37
CA SER A 69 9.22 3.27 -1.08
C SER A 69 10.63 3.09 -1.66
N GLY A 70 11.58 3.92 -1.21
CA GLY A 70 12.98 3.87 -1.68
C GLY A 70 13.76 2.64 -1.22
N ALA A 71 13.25 1.88 -0.24
CA ALA A 71 13.87 0.65 0.25
C ALA A 71 13.40 -0.60 -0.50
N ILE A 72 12.33 -0.49 -1.31
CA ILE A 72 11.79 -1.61 -2.08
C ILE A 72 12.71 -1.89 -3.28
N PRO A 73 13.19 -3.13 -3.45
CA PRO A 73 13.85 -3.54 -4.69
C PRO A 73 12.86 -3.48 -5.85
N PHE A 74 12.95 -2.43 -6.66
CA PHE A 74 12.05 -2.17 -7.77
C PHE A 74 12.86 -1.90 -9.05
N ASP A 75 12.82 -2.87 -9.97
CA ASP A 75 13.56 -2.85 -11.24
C ASP A 75 12.60 -3.14 -12.40
N PRO A 76 11.80 -2.16 -12.83
CA PRO A 76 10.87 -2.35 -13.94
C PRO A 76 11.62 -2.45 -15.29
N PRO A 77 11.01 -3.04 -16.32
CA PRO A 77 11.56 -3.02 -17.67
C PRO A 77 11.93 -1.59 -18.13
N ALA A 78 13.07 -1.43 -18.81
CA ALA A 78 13.61 -0.11 -19.15
C ALA A 78 12.73 0.74 -20.07
N ASP A 79 11.80 0.11 -20.79
CA ASP A 79 10.82 0.75 -21.69
C ASP A 79 9.45 1.00 -21.02
N MET A 80 9.34 0.74 -19.71
CA MET A 80 8.11 0.89 -18.96
C MET A 80 8.20 2.03 -17.94
N ALA A 81 7.25 2.95 -18.00
CA ALA A 81 6.99 3.87 -16.90
C ALA A 81 6.32 3.08 -15.76
N ALA A 82 7.02 2.95 -14.64
CA ALA A 82 6.51 2.26 -13.47
C ALA A 82 7.01 2.94 -12.18
N GLN A 83 6.20 2.89 -11.13
CA GLN A 83 6.50 3.46 -9.83
C GLN A 83 6.06 2.51 -8.72
N VAL A 84 6.74 2.58 -7.58
CA VAL A 84 6.38 1.87 -6.36
C VAL A 84 6.18 2.87 -5.23
N GLY A 85 5.10 2.68 -4.49
CA GLY A 85 4.84 3.33 -3.21
C GLY A 85 4.79 2.26 -2.13
N TYR A 86 5.46 2.49 -1.01
CA TYR A 86 5.36 1.62 0.17
C TYR A 86 5.31 2.47 1.43
N ILE A 87 4.12 2.55 2.02
CA ILE A 87 3.83 3.38 3.17
C ILE A 87 3.38 2.48 4.30
N THR A 88 3.93 2.71 5.48
CA THR A 88 3.47 2.07 6.71
C THR A 88 2.91 3.13 7.65
N ALA A 89 1.84 2.78 8.35
CA ALA A 89 1.21 3.61 9.36
C ALA A 89 1.01 2.81 10.64
N VAL A 90 1.05 3.48 11.77
CA VAL A 90 0.60 2.92 13.05
C VAL A 90 -0.09 3.99 13.86
N GLY A 91 -1.11 3.59 14.61
CA GLY A 91 -1.63 4.36 15.73
C GLY A 91 -2.22 3.46 16.79
N ASN A 92 -2.20 3.90 18.04
CA ASN A 92 -2.85 3.22 19.14
C ASN A 92 -4.31 3.64 19.20
N SER A 93 -5.21 2.68 19.00
CA SER A 93 -6.65 2.88 19.14
C SER A 93 -7.01 3.27 20.58
N PRO A 94 -7.97 4.19 20.80
CA PRO A 94 -8.44 4.52 22.14
C PRO A 94 -9.08 3.32 22.87
N ALA A 95 -9.54 2.30 22.14
CA ALA A 95 -10.07 1.07 22.72
C ALA A 95 -8.97 0.12 23.26
N THR A 96 -7.78 0.19 22.68
CA THR A 96 -6.63 -0.70 22.96
C THR A 96 -5.33 0.12 22.98
N PRO A 97 -5.16 1.06 23.93
CA PRO A 97 -4.09 2.04 23.90
C PRO A 97 -2.67 1.45 24.00
N ASP A 98 -2.55 0.21 24.46
CA ASP A 98 -1.28 -0.52 24.58
C ASP A 98 -0.95 -1.35 23.33
N VAL A 99 -1.85 -1.42 22.34
CA VAL A 99 -1.70 -2.19 21.08
C VAL A 99 -1.72 -1.21 19.91
N GLY A 100 -0.77 -1.34 18.99
CA GLY A 100 -0.76 -0.56 17.77
C GLY A 100 -1.63 -1.21 16.70
N THR A 101 -2.48 -0.43 16.05
CA THR A 101 -3.12 -0.81 14.79
C THR A 101 -2.17 -0.39 13.68
N TRP A 102 -1.59 -1.36 12.99
CA TRP A 102 -0.61 -1.19 11.92
C TRP A 102 -1.32 -1.29 10.57
N THR A 103 -1.03 -0.34 9.68
CA THR A 103 -1.46 -0.40 8.28
C THR A 103 -0.22 -0.44 7.38
N GLU A 104 -0.17 -1.41 6.49
CA GLU A 104 0.83 -1.51 5.42
C GLU A 104 0.13 -1.21 4.09
N MET A 105 0.74 -0.36 3.27
CA MET A 105 0.18 0.05 1.98
C MET A 105 1.25 -0.10 0.90
N VAL A 106 0.97 -0.91 -0.12
CA VAL A 106 1.78 -1.04 -1.34
C VAL A 106 1.01 -0.45 -2.51
N MET A 107 1.64 0.44 -3.26
CA MET A 107 1.15 0.97 -4.51
C MET A 107 2.10 0.59 -5.64
N LEU A 108 1.57 0.14 -6.77
CA LEU A 108 2.34 -0.11 -7.98
C LEU A 108 1.65 0.54 -9.17
N HIS A 109 2.36 1.44 -9.84
CA HIS A 109 1.96 1.95 -11.15
C HIS A 109 2.75 1.19 -12.22
N ALA A 110 2.05 0.67 -13.22
CA ALA A 110 2.65 0.12 -14.43
C ALA A 110 1.71 0.32 -15.63
N ASP A 111 2.22 0.94 -16.69
CA ASP A 111 1.44 1.32 -17.88
C ASP A 111 0.16 2.08 -17.49
N SER A 112 -1.03 1.73 -17.96
CA SER A 112 -2.27 2.46 -17.65
C SER A 112 -2.97 2.03 -16.36
N ARG A 113 -2.24 1.42 -15.39
CA ARG A 113 -2.84 0.83 -14.20
C ARG A 113 -2.11 1.16 -12.92
N VAL A 114 -2.88 1.27 -11.85
CA VAL A 114 -2.38 1.38 -10.48
C VAL A 114 -2.98 0.27 -9.63
N LEU A 115 -2.13 -0.56 -9.04
CA LEU A 115 -2.49 -1.48 -7.97
C LEU A 115 -2.29 -0.76 -6.63
N TYR A 116 -3.28 -0.86 -5.75
CA TYR A 116 -3.24 -0.40 -4.37
C TYR A 116 -3.59 -1.57 -3.45
N VAL A 117 -2.65 -2.00 -2.63
CA VAL A 117 -2.84 -3.07 -1.65
C VAL A 117 -2.71 -2.47 -0.27
N THR A 118 -3.68 -2.72 0.59
CA THR A 118 -3.63 -2.36 1.99
C THR A 118 -3.69 -3.62 2.84
N GLN A 119 -2.99 -3.61 3.96
CA GLN A 119 -3.10 -4.62 4.99
C GLN A 119 -3.22 -3.93 6.35
N GLU A 120 -4.07 -4.46 7.22
CA GLU A 120 -4.24 -3.94 8.58
C GLU A 120 -4.12 -5.09 9.59
N PHE A 121 -3.41 -4.85 10.69
CA PHE A 121 -3.34 -5.78 11.81
C PHE A 121 -3.05 -5.07 13.14
N ASP A 122 -3.54 -5.66 14.22
CA ASP A 122 -3.22 -5.21 15.58
C ASP A 122 -2.00 -5.96 16.14
N GLY A 123 -1.05 -5.23 16.71
CA GLY A 123 0.20 -5.80 17.23
C GLY A 123 0.94 -4.87 18.18
N MET A 124 1.81 -5.44 19.02
CA MET A 124 2.69 -4.66 19.89
C MET A 124 3.83 -4.01 19.10
N ASP A 125 4.25 -4.62 18.00
CA ASP A 125 5.29 -4.18 17.10
C ASP A 125 5.03 -4.65 15.67
N ASN A 126 5.69 -4.00 14.70
CA ASN A 126 5.86 -4.51 13.34
C ASN A 126 7.31 -4.99 13.21
N ASN A 127 7.54 -6.27 13.43
CA ASN A 127 8.86 -6.89 13.53
C ASN A 127 9.38 -7.39 12.17
N CYS A 128 9.05 -6.70 11.08
CA CYS A 128 9.51 -7.01 9.73
C CYS A 128 10.47 -5.95 9.18
N SER A 129 11.29 -6.35 8.20
CA SER A 129 12.20 -5.48 7.44
C SER A 129 11.78 -5.42 5.98
N VAL A 130 11.84 -4.21 5.42
CA VAL A 130 11.63 -3.96 3.98
C VAL A 130 12.81 -4.47 3.17
N ALA A 131 14.02 -4.29 3.71
CA ALA A 131 15.23 -4.87 3.14
C ALA A 131 15.36 -6.34 3.53
N PRO A 132 15.87 -7.22 2.64
CA PRO A 132 16.15 -8.60 3.00
C PRO A 132 17.24 -8.65 4.08
N ASP A 133 16.85 -8.97 5.30
CA ASP A 133 17.70 -9.13 6.48
C ASP A 133 17.60 -10.60 6.97
N PRO A 134 18.71 -11.33 7.17
CA PRO A 134 18.65 -12.71 7.64
C PRO A 134 18.20 -12.87 9.11
N ASP A 135 18.27 -11.80 9.90
CA ASP A 135 17.99 -11.81 11.34
C ASP A 135 16.59 -11.26 11.69
N ILE A 136 15.84 -10.74 10.69
CA ILE A 136 14.49 -10.16 10.83
C ILE A 136 13.58 -10.71 9.72
N GLU A 137 12.30 -10.95 10.00
CA GLU A 137 11.36 -11.38 8.97
C GLU A 137 11.20 -10.31 7.88
N GLN A 138 11.01 -10.71 6.62
CA GLN A 138 10.77 -9.73 5.54
C GLN A 138 9.30 -9.31 5.56
N CYS A 139 9.03 -8.00 5.37
CA CYS A 139 7.66 -7.52 5.23
C CYS A 139 7.01 -8.15 3.99
N VAL A 140 5.88 -8.83 4.17
CA VAL A 140 5.34 -9.76 3.15
C VAL A 140 4.88 -9.02 1.91
N LEU A 141 4.20 -7.87 2.03
CA LEU A 141 3.75 -7.14 0.84
C LEU A 141 4.93 -6.51 0.10
N ALA A 142 5.89 -5.94 0.83
CA ALA A 142 7.14 -5.45 0.26
C ALA A 142 7.91 -6.54 -0.51
N ALA A 143 8.02 -7.74 0.06
CA ALA A 143 8.67 -8.89 -0.57
C ALA A 143 7.96 -9.35 -1.86
N ALA A 144 6.64 -9.17 -1.92
CA ALA A 144 5.81 -9.60 -3.05
C ALA A 144 5.81 -8.62 -4.23
N VAL A 145 6.38 -7.41 -4.08
CA VAL A 145 6.34 -6.36 -5.12
C VAL A 145 6.78 -6.83 -6.51
N PRO A 146 7.90 -7.57 -6.69
CA PRO A 146 8.30 -8.05 -8.02
C PRO A 146 7.24 -8.95 -8.68
N ASP A 147 6.64 -9.86 -7.91
CA ASP A 147 5.61 -10.78 -8.40
C ASP A 147 4.29 -10.04 -8.70
N LEU A 148 3.95 -9.04 -7.87
CA LEU A 148 2.77 -8.19 -8.08
C LEU A 148 2.91 -7.35 -9.36
N LEU A 149 4.08 -6.77 -9.59
CA LEU A 149 4.40 -6.03 -10.82
C LEU A 149 4.24 -6.95 -12.05
N GLU A 150 4.83 -8.15 -12.01
CA GLU A 150 4.70 -9.14 -13.10
C GLU A 150 3.23 -9.48 -13.40
N ARG A 151 2.41 -9.65 -12.36
CA ARG A 151 0.98 -9.95 -12.51
C ARG A 151 0.19 -8.77 -13.05
N LEU A 152 0.47 -7.55 -12.60
CA LEU A 152 -0.21 -6.35 -13.06
C LEU A 152 -0.04 -6.14 -14.56
N MET A 153 1.15 -6.47 -15.09
CA MET A 153 1.49 -6.41 -16.52
C MET A 153 0.84 -7.54 -17.36
N ARG A 154 0.61 -8.72 -16.77
CA ARG A 154 0.15 -9.92 -17.52
C ARG A 154 -1.35 -9.98 -17.81
N VAL A 155 -2.16 -9.19 -17.11
CA VAL A 155 -3.61 -9.16 -17.33
C VAL A 155 -3.90 -8.25 -18.53
N SER A 156 -3.49 -8.62 -19.74
CA SER A 156 -3.89 -7.92 -20.98
C SER A 156 -4.95 -8.69 -21.75
#